data_AF-A0A538FBJ6-F1
#
_entry.id   AF-A0A538FBJ6-F1
#
_cell.length_a   1.000
_cell.length_b   1.000
_cell.length_c   1.000
_cell.angle_alpha   90.00
_cell.angle_beta   90.00
_cell.angle_gamma   90.00
#
_symmetry.space_group_name_H-M   'P 1'
#
loop_
_entity.id
_entity.type
_entity.pdbx_description
1 polymer ?
#
loop_
_entity_poly.entity_id
_entity_poly.type
_entity_poly.pdbx_seq_one_letter_code
_entity_poly.pdbx_strand_id
1 'polypeptide(L)'
;MLEDRGITGIARARIDQALRKLVRPAVHGERAPLEVAAHHVRGEPIAAEEAYRRDYEPFAVGRPWGGAWDTTWFRMRGRIPQAWAGAEVVALLDLGGLGMVGFTAEGLVWQGDVPVQGIHLRHREHLLTRSAAGGEPVELYVEAAAN
;
A
#
# COMPACT_ATOMS: atom_id res chain seq x y z
N MET A 1 30.97 17.09 11.49
CA MET A 1 30.23 16.71 10.26
C MET A 1 30.11 17.99 9.44
N LEU A 2 31.01 18.19 8.48
CA LEU A 2 31.12 19.44 7.71
C LEU A 2 29.96 19.50 6.72
N GLU A 3 29.15 20.56 6.78
CA GLU A 3 28.17 20.88 5.74
C GLU A 3 28.93 21.19 4.44
N ASP A 4 28.77 20.35 3.42
CA ASP A 4 29.29 20.61 2.08
C ASP A 4 28.51 21.78 1.46
N ARG A 5 29.03 23.00 1.66
CA ARG A 5 28.50 24.26 1.10
C ARG A 5 29.08 24.58 -0.28
N GLY A 6 29.64 23.58 -0.98
CA GLY A 6 30.13 23.70 -2.36
C GLY A 6 29.01 23.59 -3.42
N ILE A 7 29.39 23.72 -4.70
CA ILE A 7 28.50 23.56 -5.86
C ILE A 7 27.75 22.21 -5.80
N THR A 8 28.39 21.16 -5.30
CA THR A 8 27.82 19.83 -5.08
C THR A 8 26.66 19.84 -4.07
N GLY A 9 26.78 20.60 -2.98
CA GLY A 9 25.72 20.79 -1.99
C GLY A 9 24.49 21.51 -2.54
N ILE A 10 24.71 22.56 -3.35
CA ILE A 10 23.63 23.29 -4.03
C ILE A 10 22.93 22.40 -5.07
N ALA A 11 23.70 21.64 -5.86
CA ALA A 11 23.15 20.72 -6.84
C ALA A 11 22.29 19.64 -6.17
N ARG A 12 22.77 19.02 -5.08
CA ARG A 12 22.02 18.04 -4.30
C ARG A 12 20.71 18.62 -3.74
N ALA A 13 20.77 19.80 -3.14
CA ALA A 13 19.57 20.45 -2.59
C ALA A 13 18.52 20.74 -3.67
N ARG A 14 18.96 21.12 -4.89
CA ARG A 14 18.07 21.33 -6.04
C ARG A 14 17.45 20.02 -6.53
N ILE A 15 18.22 18.93 -6.61
CA ILE A 15 17.70 17.60 -6.97
C ILE A 15 16.66 17.17 -5.93
N ASP A 16 16.95 17.28 -4.63
CA ASP A 16 16.02 16.90 -3.57
C ASP A 16 14.73 17.75 -3.60
N GLN A 17 14.84 19.02 -3.99
CA GLN A 17 13.68 19.87 -4.17
C GLN A 17 12.85 19.45 -5.39
N ALA A 18 13.48 19.18 -6.53
CA ALA A 18 12.81 18.70 -7.73
C ALA A 18 12.11 17.35 -7.49
N LEU A 19 12.79 16.41 -6.83
CA LEU A 19 12.21 15.12 -6.47
C LEU A 19 10.96 15.28 -5.59
N ARG A 20 11.02 16.14 -4.56
CA ARG A 20 9.89 16.34 -3.64
C ARG A 20 8.74 17.14 -4.25
N LYS A 21 9.04 18.18 -5.02
CA LYS A 21 8.03 19.13 -5.50
C LYS A 21 7.43 18.76 -6.85
N LEU A 22 8.17 18.07 -7.70
CA LEU A 22 7.78 17.80 -9.08
C LEU A 22 7.62 16.31 -9.33
N VAL A 23 8.66 15.51 -9.07
CA VAL A 23 8.69 14.10 -9.48
C VAL A 23 7.75 13.24 -8.64
N ARG A 24 7.97 13.15 -7.32
CA ARG A 24 7.19 12.27 -6.43
C ARG A 24 5.68 12.53 -6.47
N PRO A 25 5.19 13.79 -6.48
CA PRO A 25 3.75 14.05 -6.62
C PRO A 25 3.18 13.62 -7.97
N ALA A 26 4.00 13.56 -9.01
CA ALA A 26 3.59 13.23 -10.38
C ALA A 26 3.81 11.76 -10.77
N VAL A 27 4.39 10.93 -9.89
CA VAL A 27 4.58 9.48 -10.17
C VAL A 27 3.22 8.79 -10.36
N HIS A 28 2.24 9.15 -9.56
CA HIS A 28 0.91 8.55 -9.57
C HIS A 28 -0.10 9.53 -10.16
N GLY A 29 -0.82 9.11 -11.19
CA GLY A 29 -1.86 9.90 -11.85
C GLY A 29 -3.18 9.95 -11.07
N GLU A 30 -4.29 9.91 -11.81
CA GLU A 30 -5.64 9.84 -11.24
C GLU A 30 -5.80 8.61 -10.31
N ARG A 31 -6.70 8.72 -9.34
CA ARG A 31 -6.96 7.67 -8.35
C ARG A 31 -8.45 7.37 -8.27
N ALA A 32 -8.77 6.08 -8.14
CA ALA A 32 -10.10 5.58 -7.86
C ALA A 32 -10.03 4.76 -6.56
N PRO A 33 -10.99 4.94 -5.64
CA PRO A 33 -10.99 4.22 -4.38
C PRO A 33 -11.33 2.73 -4.59
N LEU A 34 -10.76 1.88 -3.75
CA LEU A 34 -11.23 0.51 -3.55
C LEU A 34 -12.17 0.47 -2.34
N GLU A 35 -13.18 -0.38 -2.40
CA GLU A 35 -13.94 -0.77 -1.21
C GLU A 35 -13.00 -1.57 -0.31
N VAL A 36 -12.88 -1.17 0.96
CA VAL A 36 -12.02 -1.83 1.94
C VAL A 36 -12.91 -2.48 2.99
N ALA A 37 -12.62 -3.73 3.31
CA ALA A 37 -13.21 -4.45 4.41
C ALA A 37 -12.10 -5.09 5.25
N ALA A 38 -12.33 -5.24 6.55
CA ALA A 38 -11.34 -5.74 7.50
C ALA A 38 -11.87 -6.94 8.29
N HIS A 39 -10.97 -7.87 8.56
CA HIS A 39 -11.14 -8.93 9.55
C HIS A 39 -10.03 -8.78 10.61
N HIS A 40 -10.42 -8.42 11.83
CA HIS A 40 -9.49 -8.25 12.94
C HIS A 40 -9.27 -9.59 13.64
N VAL A 41 -8.06 -10.15 13.51
CA VAL A 41 -7.70 -11.42 14.16
C VAL A 41 -7.53 -11.23 15.67
N ARG A 42 -7.03 -10.06 16.09
CA ARG A 42 -6.73 -9.70 17.50
C ARG A 42 -5.73 -10.68 18.14
N GLY A 43 -4.63 -10.91 17.44
CA GLY A 43 -3.56 -11.81 17.85
C GLY A 43 -2.62 -12.14 16.69
N GLU A 44 -1.99 -13.30 16.81
CA GLU A 44 -1.02 -13.84 15.84
C GLU A 44 -1.64 -14.07 14.45
N PRO A 45 -0.84 -14.05 13.37
CA PRO A 45 -1.31 -14.34 12.03
C PRO A 45 -2.00 -15.71 11.90
N ILE A 46 -3.03 -15.75 11.06
CA ILE A 46 -3.72 -16.98 10.64
C ILE A 46 -3.34 -17.33 9.20
N ALA A 47 -3.52 -18.59 8.81
CA ALA A 47 -3.26 -19.03 7.44
C ALA A 47 -4.16 -18.28 6.43
N ALA A 48 -3.63 -18.01 5.23
CA ALA A 48 -4.37 -17.30 4.18
C ALA A 48 -5.70 -17.98 3.82
N GLU A 49 -5.72 -19.31 3.74
CA GLU A 49 -6.93 -20.08 3.49
C GLU A 49 -8.01 -19.86 4.56
N GLU A 50 -7.59 -19.71 5.82
CA GLU A 50 -8.49 -19.40 6.92
C GLU A 50 -9.03 -17.99 6.77
N ALA A 51 -8.15 -17.01 6.52
CA ALA A 51 -8.52 -15.62 6.31
C ALA A 51 -9.54 -15.44 5.18
N TYR A 52 -9.39 -16.14 4.05
CA TYR A 52 -10.33 -16.08 2.93
C TYR A 52 -11.74 -16.54 3.26
N ARG A 53 -11.90 -17.38 4.29
CA ARG A 53 -13.18 -17.88 4.77
C ARG A 53 -13.78 -17.04 5.90
N ARG A 54 -13.08 -15.99 6.36
CA ARG A 54 -13.58 -15.10 7.40
C ARG A 54 -14.60 -14.10 6.86
N ASP A 55 -15.45 -13.63 7.76
CA ASP A 55 -16.30 -12.48 7.50
C ASP A 55 -15.48 -11.20 7.60
N TYR A 56 -15.65 -10.34 6.61
CA TYR A 56 -15.02 -9.02 6.53
C TYR A 56 -16.08 -7.94 6.67
N GLU A 57 -15.85 -7.04 7.62
CA GLU A 57 -16.73 -5.89 7.84
C GLU A 57 -16.22 -4.67 7.06
N PRO A 58 -17.09 -3.81 6.51
CA PRO A 58 -16.67 -2.58 5.84
C PRO A 58 -15.76 -1.72 6.72
N PHE A 59 -14.66 -1.26 6.16
CA PHE A 59 -13.65 -0.49 6.86
C PHE A 59 -13.43 0.88 6.18
N ALA A 60 -13.57 1.94 6.97
CA ALA A 60 -13.31 3.30 6.48
C ALA A 60 -11.81 3.62 6.52
N VAL A 61 -11.22 3.92 5.36
CA VAL A 61 -9.82 4.33 5.24
C VAL A 61 -9.54 5.54 6.13
N GLY A 62 -8.40 5.49 6.85
CA GLY A 62 -7.99 6.51 7.82
C GLY A 62 -8.41 6.23 9.26
N ARG A 63 -9.17 5.16 9.52
CA ARG A 63 -9.44 4.70 10.89
C ARG A 63 -8.26 3.91 11.47
N PRO A 64 -8.09 3.89 12.81
CA PRO A 64 -7.23 2.92 13.47
C PRO A 64 -7.74 1.50 13.20
N TRP A 65 -6.84 0.54 13.01
CA TRP A 65 -7.21 -0.82 12.59
C TRP A 65 -6.58 -1.95 13.39
N GLY A 66 -5.59 -1.70 14.25
CA GLY A 66 -4.96 -2.75 15.05
C GLY A 66 -4.40 -2.21 16.36
N GLY A 67 -4.42 -3.05 17.40
CA GLY A 67 -3.62 -2.84 18.60
C GLY A 67 -2.16 -3.24 18.37
N ALA A 68 -1.30 -2.99 19.36
CA ALA A 68 0.10 -3.39 19.27
C ALA A 68 0.22 -4.91 19.08
N TRP A 69 0.95 -5.31 18.05
CA TRP A 69 1.20 -6.71 17.66
C TRP A 69 -0.04 -7.48 17.17
N ASP A 70 -1.14 -6.78 16.86
CA ASP A 70 -2.32 -7.42 16.27
C ASP A 70 -2.14 -7.66 14.77
N THR A 71 -2.70 -8.79 14.31
CA THR A 71 -2.92 -9.03 12.89
C THR A 71 -4.33 -8.60 12.47
N THR A 72 -4.42 -7.91 11.34
CA THR A 72 -5.68 -7.60 10.64
C THR A 72 -5.54 -7.99 9.18
N TRP A 73 -6.54 -8.69 8.66
CA TRP A 73 -6.63 -8.94 7.23
C TRP A 73 -7.52 -7.89 6.58
N PHE A 74 -7.05 -7.29 5.49
CA PHE A 74 -7.84 -6.42 4.64
C PHE A 74 -8.20 -7.12 3.34
N ARG A 75 -9.47 -6.98 2.94
CA ARG A 75 -9.95 -7.31 1.61
C ARG A 75 -10.29 -6.02 0.89
N MET A 76 -9.70 -5.80 -0.27
CA MET A 76 -9.96 -4.64 -1.10
C MET A 76 -10.59 -5.08 -2.42
N ARG A 77 -11.71 -4.45 -2.79
CA ARG A 77 -12.45 -4.76 -4.02
C ARG A 77 -12.75 -3.51 -4.83
N GLY A 78 -12.81 -3.66 -6.14
CA GLY A 78 -13.19 -2.57 -7.03
C GLY A 78 -13.09 -2.96 -8.49
N ARG A 79 -13.03 -1.96 -9.35
CA ARG A 79 -12.79 -2.11 -10.79
C ARG A 79 -11.83 -1.05 -11.25
N ILE A 80 -10.96 -1.41 -12.20
CA ILE A 80 -10.14 -0.42 -12.88
C ILE A 80 -11.09 0.46 -13.73
N PRO A 81 -11.05 1.80 -13.63
CA PRO A 81 -11.87 2.67 -14.47
C PRO A 81 -11.66 2.42 -15.96
N GLN A 82 -12.74 2.49 -16.76
CA GLN A 82 -12.64 2.36 -18.22
C GLN A 82 -11.66 3.36 -18.85
N ALA A 83 -11.60 4.58 -18.31
CA ALA A 83 -10.71 5.63 -18.80
C ALA A 83 -9.22 5.29 -18.65
N TRP A 84 -8.87 4.26 -17.89
CA TRP A 84 -7.48 3.84 -17.67
C TRP A 84 -7.04 2.69 -18.59
N ALA A 85 -7.84 2.33 -19.59
CA ALA A 85 -7.44 1.32 -20.57
C ALA A 85 -6.07 1.64 -21.20
N GLY A 86 -5.19 0.64 -21.29
CA GLY A 86 -3.82 0.76 -21.75
C GLY A 86 -2.81 1.20 -20.70
N ALA A 87 -3.23 1.74 -19.55
CA ALA A 87 -2.34 2.23 -18.51
C ALA A 87 -1.75 1.11 -17.63
N GLU A 88 -0.56 1.35 -17.06
CA GLU A 88 -0.08 0.58 -15.91
C GLU A 88 -0.83 1.04 -14.66
N VAL A 89 -1.32 0.08 -13.87
CA VAL A 89 -2.17 0.35 -12.70
C VAL A 89 -1.58 -0.34 -11.48
N VAL A 90 -1.46 0.42 -10.40
CA VAL A 90 -1.01 -0.05 -9.09
C VAL A 90 -2.09 0.19 -8.04
N ALA A 91 -2.18 -0.70 -7.05
CA ALA A 91 -2.86 -0.41 -5.80
C ALA A 91 -1.88 0.32 -4.86
N LEU A 92 -2.32 1.44 -4.29
CA LEU A 92 -1.56 2.17 -3.28
C LEU A 92 -2.03 1.75 -1.88
N LEU A 93 -1.21 0.98 -1.18
CA LEU A 93 -1.51 0.38 0.10
C LEU A 93 -0.73 1.11 1.20
N ASP A 94 -1.43 1.96 1.95
CA ASP A 94 -0.87 2.69 3.10
C ASP A 94 -1.48 2.17 4.39
N LEU A 95 -0.69 1.43 5.16
CA LEU A 95 -1.10 0.86 6.45
C LEU A 95 -0.90 1.83 7.63
N GLY A 96 -0.38 3.04 7.35
CA GLY A 96 -0.04 4.03 8.37
C GLY A 96 1.38 3.86 8.92
N GLY A 97 1.63 4.40 10.11
CA GLY A 97 2.92 4.37 10.80
C GLY A 97 3.55 5.76 11.02
N LEU A 98 4.57 5.82 11.86
CA LEU A 98 5.19 7.06 12.35
C LEU A 98 6.32 7.61 11.44
N GLY A 99 6.39 7.16 10.19
CA GLY A 99 7.41 7.62 9.23
C GLY A 99 8.84 7.13 9.50
N MET A 100 9.04 6.27 10.50
CA MET A 100 10.30 5.56 10.78
C MET A 100 10.21 4.10 10.33
N VAL A 101 11.35 3.51 9.96
CA VAL A 101 11.41 2.10 9.53
C VAL A 101 11.68 1.21 10.74
N GLY A 102 10.95 0.09 10.83
CA GLY A 102 11.01 -0.87 11.95
C GLY A 102 10.06 -0.48 13.08
N PHE A 103 9.45 -1.47 13.72
CA PHE A 103 8.43 -1.28 14.77
C PHE A 103 7.28 -0.38 14.30
N THR A 104 6.80 -0.67 13.08
CA THR A 104 5.66 0.00 12.47
C THR A 104 4.80 -1.02 11.74
N ALA A 105 3.58 -0.61 11.41
CA ALA A 105 2.71 -1.34 10.49
C ALA A 105 3.42 -1.84 9.22
N GLU A 106 3.30 -3.14 8.98
CA GLU A 106 3.75 -3.82 7.76
C GLU A 106 2.64 -4.73 7.26
N GLY A 107 2.73 -5.16 6.00
CA GLY A 107 1.77 -6.13 5.48
C GLY A 107 2.32 -6.99 4.36
N LEU A 108 1.55 -8.02 4.03
CA LEU A 108 1.87 -9.01 3.02
C LEU A 108 0.67 -9.16 2.08
N VAL A 109 0.88 -8.88 0.79
CA VAL A 109 -0.11 -9.12 -0.25
C VAL A 109 -0.12 -10.60 -0.59
N TRP A 110 -1.30 -11.18 -0.64
CA TRP A 110 -1.52 -12.58 -0.99
C TRP A 110 -2.26 -12.74 -2.32
N GLN A 111 -1.83 -13.72 -3.12
CA GLN A 111 -2.52 -14.19 -4.33
C GLN A 111 -2.72 -15.69 -4.22
N GLY A 112 -3.96 -16.13 -3.98
CA GLY A 112 -4.22 -17.52 -3.63
C GLY A 112 -3.48 -17.89 -2.35
N ASP A 113 -2.78 -19.01 -2.32
CA ASP A 113 -1.98 -19.47 -1.18
C ASP A 113 -0.54 -18.90 -1.16
N VAL A 114 -0.21 -17.99 -2.08
CA VAL A 114 1.16 -17.47 -2.25
C VAL A 114 1.27 -16.02 -1.78
N PRO A 115 2.20 -15.71 -0.85
CA PRO A 115 2.54 -14.34 -0.54
C PRO A 115 3.41 -13.77 -1.67
N VAL A 116 3.02 -12.64 -2.24
CA VAL A 116 3.65 -12.10 -3.46
C VAL A 116 4.44 -10.82 -3.22
N GLN A 117 4.11 -10.05 -2.19
CA GLN A 117 4.79 -8.77 -1.95
C GLN A 117 4.62 -8.27 -0.51
N GLY A 118 5.72 -7.85 0.10
CA GLY A 118 5.70 -7.08 1.34
C GLY A 118 5.36 -5.60 1.11
N ILE A 119 4.54 -5.05 1.99
CA ILE A 119 4.10 -3.65 2.03
C ILE A 119 4.65 -3.01 3.31
N HIS A 120 5.29 -1.86 3.15
CA HIS A 120 5.74 -1.04 4.28
C HIS A 120 5.78 0.43 3.88
N LEU A 121 6.06 1.33 4.82
CA LEU A 121 5.94 2.78 4.59
C LEU A 121 6.76 3.32 3.40
N ARG A 122 7.80 2.61 2.93
CA ARG A 122 8.61 3.01 1.76
C ARG A 122 8.39 2.14 0.52
N HIS A 123 7.46 1.19 0.56
CA HIS A 123 7.07 0.34 -0.54
C HIS A 123 5.57 0.03 -0.44
N ARG A 124 4.76 0.87 -1.09
CA ARG A 124 3.30 0.92 -0.92
C ARG A 124 2.55 0.50 -2.18
N GLU A 125 3.23 0.48 -3.31
CA GLU A 125 2.70 0.17 -4.62
C GLU A 125 2.65 -1.35 -4.82
N HIS A 126 1.47 -1.90 -5.10
CA HIS A 126 1.34 -3.26 -5.62
C HIS A 126 0.86 -3.22 -7.07
N LEU A 127 1.61 -3.82 -8.00
CA LEU A 127 1.25 -3.84 -9.42
C LEU A 127 0.02 -4.72 -9.66
N LEU A 128 -1.04 -4.12 -10.22
CA LEU A 128 -2.24 -4.85 -10.65
C LEU A 128 -2.10 -5.35 -12.09
N THR A 129 -1.67 -4.45 -12.99
CA THR A 129 -1.44 -4.77 -14.40
C THR A 129 -0.52 -3.74 -15.03
N ARG A 130 0.26 -4.16 -16.04
CA ARG A 130 1.08 -3.26 -16.86
C ARG A 130 0.30 -2.58 -17.98
N SER A 131 -0.88 -3.11 -18.31
CA SER A 131 -1.76 -2.54 -19.32
C SER A 131 -3.19 -2.97 -19.01
N ALA A 132 -3.99 -2.04 -18.50
CA ALA A 132 -5.37 -2.31 -18.13
C ALA A 132 -6.27 -2.51 -19.35
N ALA A 133 -7.24 -3.41 -19.25
CA ALA A 133 -8.32 -3.50 -20.23
C ALA A 133 -9.32 -2.33 -20.05
N GLY A 134 -9.49 -1.85 -18.82
CA GLY A 134 -10.55 -0.95 -18.39
C GLY A 134 -11.81 -1.72 -18.00
N GLY A 135 -12.24 -1.58 -16.75
CA GLY A 135 -13.45 -2.20 -16.19
C GLY A 135 -13.24 -3.58 -15.54
N GLU A 136 -12.05 -4.16 -15.64
CA GLU A 136 -11.71 -5.43 -15.01
C GLU A 136 -11.82 -5.35 -13.47
N PRO A 137 -12.27 -6.42 -12.81
CA PRO A 137 -12.39 -6.45 -11.36
C PRO A 137 -11.01 -6.52 -10.70
N VAL A 138 -10.92 -5.91 -9.53
CA VAL A 138 -9.76 -6.00 -8.62
C VAL A 138 -10.25 -6.62 -7.33
N GLU A 139 -9.53 -7.63 -6.86
CA GLU A 139 -9.67 -8.18 -5.52
C GLU A 139 -8.28 -8.47 -4.94
N LEU A 140 -8.00 -7.92 -3.76
CA LEU A 140 -6.73 -8.07 -3.07
C LEU A 140 -6.96 -8.47 -1.62
N TYR A 141 -6.06 -9.29 -1.11
CA TYR A 141 -5.97 -9.62 0.30
C TYR A 141 -4.61 -9.18 0.84
N VAL A 142 -4.63 -8.48 1.97
CA VAL A 142 -3.42 -8.03 2.67
C VAL A 142 -3.52 -8.47 4.12
N GLU A 143 -2.57 -9.30 4.56
CA GLU A 143 -2.32 -9.55 5.98
C GLU A 143 -1.50 -8.37 6.51
N ALA A 144 -1.98 -7.66 7.53
CA ALA A 144 -1.32 -6.49 8.09
C ALA A 144 -1.00 -6.72 9.58
N ALA A 145 0.25 -6.49 9.95
CA ALA A 145 0.77 -6.59 11.32
C ALA A 145 0.97 -5.18 11.90
N ALA A 146 0.36 -4.90 13.04
CA ALA A 146 0.43 -3.60 13.72
C ALA A 146 1.59 -3.55 14.74
N ASN A 147 2.82 -3.60 14.22
CA ASN A 147 4.06 -3.53 15.02
C ASN A 147 4.41 -2.12 15.51
#